data_AF-A0A9C7PJH2-F1
#
_entry.id   AF-A0A9C7PJH2-F1
#
_cell.length_a   1.000
_cell.length_b   1.000
_cell.length_c   1.000
_cell.angle_alpha   90.00
_cell.angle_beta   90.00
_cell.angle_gamma   90.00
#
_symmetry.space_group_name_H-M   'P 1'
#
loop_
_entity.id
_entity.type
_entity.pdbx_description
1 polymer ?
#
loop_
_entity_poly.entity_id
_entity_poly.type
_entity_poly.pdbx_seq_one_letter_code
_entity_poly.pdbx_strand_id
1 'polypeptide(L)'
;MQTDPNFANYQYNPETGQVVLLDFGASRRFKAALVRGFRDLLARAIAGDRPGMINAAESIGYQLGPDNSSYQQTLLELADIALVPLTVNKPYDFGRSPIPQQLMQRLERLRSNSTFWQVPPIDVAYIHRKIGVFYASNATKR
;
A
#
# COMPACT_ATOMS: atom_id res chain seq x y z
N MET A 1 -5.72 -1.14 -14.32
CA MET A 1 -4.63 -1.66 -13.46
C MET A 1 -4.88 -3.14 -13.22
N GLN A 2 -3.90 -4.00 -13.55
CA GLN A 2 -3.92 -5.41 -13.19
C GLN A 2 -3.97 -5.55 -11.66
N THR A 3 -5.00 -6.21 -11.14
CA THR A 3 -5.22 -6.43 -9.70
C THR A 3 -4.87 -7.84 -9.25
N ASP A 4 -4.72 -8.78 -10.18
CA ASP A 4 -4.15 -10.09 -9.92
C ASP A 4 -2.62 -9.98 -9.77
N PRO A 5 -2.05 -10.40 -8.64
CA PRO A 5 -0.63 -10.30 -8.41
C PRO A 5 0.15 -11.58 -8.78
N ASN A 6 -0.43 -12.49 -9.56
CA ASN A 6 0.25 -13.72 -9.99
C ASN A 6 1.47 -13.44 -10.89
N PHE A 7 2.64 -13.97 -10.51
CA PHE A 7 3.88 -13.85 -11.29
C PHE A 7 3.87 -14.62 -12.61
N ALA A 8 3.05 -15.67 -12.71
CA ALA A 8 2.88 -16.40 -13.97
C ALA A 8 2.29 -15.53 -15.09
N ASN A 9 1.73 -14.35 -14.76
CA ASN A 9 1.26 -13.37 -15.73
C ASN A 9 2.39 -12.57 -16.38
N TYR A 10 3.64 -12.81 -15.98
CA TYR A 10 4.83 -12.11 -16.47
C TYR A 10 5.89 -13.10 -16.93
N GLN A 11 6.52 -12.82 -18.06
CA GLN A 11 7.68 -13.58 -18.55
C GLN A 11 8.85 -12.63 -18.78
N TYR A 12 10.02 -12.96 -18.25
CA TYR A 12 11.24 -12.22 -18.53
C TYR A 12 11.88 -12.76 -19.80
N ASN A 13 12.11 -11.88 -20.79
CA ASN A 13 12.92 -12.18 -21.96
C ASN A 13 14.39 -11.82 -21.64
N PRO A 14 15.29 -12.80 -21.47
CA PRO A 14 16.68 -12.53 -21.12
C PRO A 14 17.50 -11.93 -22.27
N GLU A 15 17.09 -12.14 -23.53
CA GLU A 15 17.79 -11.62 -24.71
C GLU A 15 17.56 -10.11 -24.87
N THR A 16 16.33 -9.66 -24.61
CA THR A 16 15.94 -8.24 -24.75
C THR A 16 15.90 -7.47 -23.44
N GLY A 17 15.94 -8.18 -22.30
CA GLY A 17 15.75 -7.60 -20.97
C GLY A 17 14.32 -7.14 -20.67
N GLN A 18 13.35 -7.51 -21.51
CA GLN A 18 11.96 -7.06 -21.39
C GLN A 18 11.13 -7.97 -20.50
N VAL A 19 10.14 -7.38 -19.81
CA VAL A 19 9.09 -8.13 -19.11
C VAL A 19 7.85 -8.17 -20.00
N VAL A 20 7.51 -9.36 -20.50
CA VAL A 20 6.33 -9.64 -21.31
C VAL A 20 5.13 -9.85 -20.38
N LEU A 21 4.00 -9.20 -20.70
CA LEU A 21 2.75 -9.30 -19.96
C LEU A 21 1.82 -10.30 -20.65
N LEU A 22 1.52 -11.41 -19.97
CA LEU A 22 0.78 -12.54 -20.54
C LEU A 22 -0.73 -12.45 -20.28
N ASP A 23 -1.15 -11.83 -19.17
CA ASP A 23 -2.56 -11.78 -18.77
C ASP A 23 -2.99 -10.38 -18.32
N PHE A 24 -4.23 -10.02 -18.68
CA PHE A 24 -4.92 -8.80 -18.33
C PHE A 24 -6.35 -9.04 -17.78
N GLY A 25 -6.76 -10.29 -17.57
CA GLY A 25 -8.13 -10.70 -17.19
C GLY A 25 -8.62 -10.13 -15.85
N ALA A 26 -7.70 -9.78 -14.94
CA ALA A 26 -8.01 -9.14 -13.67
C ALA A 26 -7.76 -7.61 -13.67
N SER A 27 -7.84 -6.98 -14.84
CA SER A 27 -7.70 -5.53 -14.96
C SER A 27 -8.93 -4.81 -14.44
N ARG A 28 -8.72 -3.89 -13.48
CA ARG A 28 -9.76 -2.98 -12.99
C ARG A 28 -9.49 -1.54 -13.37
N ARG A 29 -10.55 -0.80 -13.67
CA ARG A 29 -10.50 0.64 -13.87
C ARG A 29 -10.84 1.33 -12.55
N PHE A 30 -9.93 2.18 -12.09
CA PHE A 30 -10.16 3.02 -10.92
C PHE A 30 -10.67 4.40 -11.35
N LYS A 31 -11.57 4.98 -10.57
CA LYS A 31 -12.08 6.33 -10.82
C LYS A 31 -10.93 7.34 -10.73
N ALA A 32 -10.92 8.34 -11.61
CA ALA A 32 -9.86 9.34 -11.63
C ALA A 32 -9.74 10.11 -10.30
N ALA A 33 -10.85 10.31 -9.59
CA ALA A 33 -10.87 10.91 -8.26
C ALA A 33 -10.06 10.08 -7.24
N LEU A 34 -10.25 8.76 -7.23
CA LEU A 34 -9.51 7.85 -6.35
C LEU A 34 -8.01 7.89 -6.64
N VAL A 35 -7.63 7.85 -7.92
CA VAL A 35 -6.22 7.93 -8.34
C VAL A 35 -5.58 9.25 -7.90
N ARG A 36 -6.28 10.37 -8.06
CA ARG A 36 -5.80 11.68 -7.62
C ARG A 36 -5.66 11.77 -6.10
N GLY A 37 -6.61 11.24 -5.35
CA GLY A 37 -6.55 11.25 -3.89
C GLY A 37 -5.43 10.36 -3.34
N PHE A 38 -5.20 9.18 -3.93
CA PHE A 38 -4.02 8.36 -3.59
C PHE A 38 -2.71 9.08 -3.92
N ARG A 39 -2.63 9.79 -5.06
CA ARG A 39 -1.46 10.59 -5.41
C ARG A 39 -1.21 11.69 -4.38
N ASP A 40 -2.26 12.41 -3.96
CA ASP A 40 -2.14 13.43 -2.92
C ASP A 40 -1.68 12.80 -1.60
N LEU A 41 -2.30 11.71 -1.15
CA LEU A 41 -1.89 10.99 0.06
C LEU A 41 -0.39 10.63 0.05
N LEU A 42 0.12 10.11 -1.07
CA LEU A 42 1.54 9.78 -1.22
C LEU A 42 2.42 11.03 -1.20
N ALA A 43 2.00 12.11 -1.86
CA ALA A 43 2.75 13.37 -1.84
C ALA A 43 2.85 13.96 -0.42
N ARG A 44 1.76 13.89 0.36
CA ARG A 44 1.74 14.32 1.77
C ARG A 44 2.65 13.46 2.64
N ALA A 45 2.66 12.14 2.43
CA ALA A 45 3.56 11.24 3.12
C ALA A 45 5.04 11.54 2.82
N ILE A 46 5.37 11.79 1.54
CA ILE A 46 6.73 12.19 1.13
C ILE A 46 7.14 13.51 1.79
N ALA A 47 6.21 14.47 1.91
CA ALA A 47 6.45 15.76 2.55
C ALA A 47 6.47 15.70 4.09
N GLY A 48 6.14 14.57 4.71
CA GLY A 48 5.96 14.48 6.16
C GLY A 48 4.75 15.26 6.71
N ASP A 49 3.80 15.62 5.84
CA ASP A 49 2.61 16.42 6.16
C ASP A 49 1.50 15.53 6.75
N ARG A 50 1.60 15.24 8.05
CA ARG A 50 0.67 14.33 8.74
C ARG A 50 -0.79 14.82 8.74
N PRO A 51 -1.10 16.11 9.00
CA PRO A 51 -2.46 16.63 8.82
C PRO A 51 -2.96 16.49 7.39
N GLY A 52 -2.09 16.76 6.40
CA GLY A 52 -2.42 16.55 4.99
C GLY A 52 -2.69 15.09 4.64
N MET A 53 -1.95 14.14 5.22
CA MET A 53 -2.20 12.70 5.05
C MET A 53 -3.58 12.29 5.58
N ILE A 54 -3.98 12.80 6.74
CA ILE A 54 -5.30 12.54 7.34
C ILE A 54 -6.40 12.99 6.37
N ASN A 55 -6.35 14.26 5.95
CA ASN A 55 -7.33 14.83 5.02
C ASN A 55 -7.38 14.06 3.69
N ALA A 56 -6.21 13.71 3.14
CA ALA A 56 -6.12 12.96 1.88
C ALA A 56 -6.68 11.54 2.01
N ALA A 57 -6.39 10.84 3.11
CA ALA A 57 -6.91 9.49 3.38
C ALA A 57 -8.44 9.49 3.55
N GLU A 58 -9.00 10.46 4.28
CA GLU A 58 -10.45 10.58 4.41
C GLU A 58 -11.13 10.87 3.07
N SER A 59 -10.51 11.72 2.23
CA SER A 59 -11.03 12.04 0.89
C SER A 59 -11.15 10.84 -0.05
N ILE A 60 -10.38 9.77 0.20
CA ILE A 60 -10.42 8.51 -0.57
C ILE A 60 -11.17 7.39 0.17
N GLY A 61 -11.85 7.72 1.27
CA GLY A 61 -12.78 6.85 1.97
C GLY A 61 -12.18 6.02 3.11
N TYR A 62 -10.99 6.38 3.61
CA TYR A 62 -10.54 5.84 4.89
C TYR A 62 -11.35 6.48 6.01
N GLN A 63 -11.80 5.67 6.96
CA GLN A 63 -12.39 6.14 8.19
C GLN A 63 -11.31 6.05 9.25
N LEU A 64 -10.71 7.18 9.62
CA LEU A 64 -9.59 7.18 10.56
C LEU A 64 -10.02 7.18 12.02
N GLY A 65 -11.32 7.25 12.30
CA GLY A 65 -11.86 7.35 13.66
C GLY A 65 -11.67 8.74 14.26
N PRO A 66 -11.90 8.91 15.57
CA PRO A 66 -11.75 10.19 16.24
C PRO A 66 -10.32 10.74 16.15
N ASP A 67 -10.20 12.07 16.12
CA ASP A 67 -8.91 12.75 16.13
C ASP A 67 -8.06 12.32 17.33
N ASN A 68 -6.78 12.06 17.05
CA ASN A 68 -5.78 11.58 18.01
C ASN A 68 -6.12 10.25 18.69
N SER A 69 -7.10 9.50 18.19
CA SER A 69 -7.37 8.15 18.68
C SER A 69 -6.18 7.20 18.43
N SER A 70 -6.03 6.19 19.28
CA SER A 70 -5.03 5.13 19.08
C SER A 70 -5.20 4.41 17.73
N TYR A 71 -6.44 4.31 17.24
CA TYR A 71 -6.78 3.77 15.94
C TYR A 71 -6.23 4.62 14.79
N GLN A 72 -6.50 5.93 14.78
CA GLN A 72 -5.95 6.88 13.80
C GLN A 72 -4.41 6.82 13.80
N GLN A 73 -3.80 6.87 14.99
CA GLN A 73 -2.35 6.81 15.13
C GLN A 73 -1.77 5.50 14.55
N THR A 74 -2.40 4.37 14.83
CA THR A 74 -1.93 3.07 14.32
C THR A 74 -2.06 2.97 12.80
N LEU A 75 -3.13 3.51 12.20
CA LEU A 75 -3.25 3.57 10.74
C LEU A 75 -2.15 4.43 10.09
N LEU A 76 -1.82 5.56 10.72
CA LEU A 76 -0.73 6.43 10.26
C LEU A 76 0.63 5.74 10.45
N GLU A 77 0.87 5.01 11.54
CA GLU A 77 2.08 4.19 11.71
C GLU A 77 2.22 3.11 10.62
N LEU A 78 1.11 2.45 10.25
CA LEU A 78 1.10 1.48 9.16
C LEU A 78 1.48 2.13 7.82
N ALA A 79 0.99 3.36 7.57
CA ALA A 79 1.38 4.13 6.40
C ALA A 79 2.88 4.51 6.46
N ASP A 80 3.37 4.97 7.60
CA ASP A 80 4.78 5.32 7.81
C ASP A 80 5.69 4.13 7.47
N ILE A 81 5.34 2.92 7.93
CA ILE A 81 6.06 1.67 7.63
C ILE A 81 5.97 1.32 6.14
N ALA A 82 4.76 1.34 5.57
CA ALA A 82 4.53 0.94 4.18
C ALA A 82 5.11 1.92 3.16
N LEU A 83 5.41 3.15 3.54
CA LEU A 83 5.86 4.20 2.63
C LEU A 83 7.34 4.56 2.77
N VAL A 84 8.09 3.91 3.68
CA VAL A 84 9.55 4.08 3.83
C VAL A 84 10.31 4.09 2.48
N PRO A 85 10.03 3.19 1.50
CA PRO A 85 10.76 3.19 0.24
C PRO A 85 10.52 4.44 -0.63
N LEU A 86 9.47 5.21 -0.35
CA LEU A 86 9.11 6.42 -1.09
C LEU A 86 9.58 7.69 -0.37
N THR A 87 9.78 7.65 0.95
CA THR A 87 10.13 8.82 1.77
C THR A 87 11.63 9.01 1.92
N VAL A 88 12.44 8.00 1.59
CA VAL A 88 13.91 8.09 1.67
C VAL A 88 14.50 8.16 0.27
N ASN A 89 15.26 9.23 -0.01
CA ASN A 89 15.95 9.43 -1.29
C ASN A 89 17.22 8.57 -1.39
N LYS A 90 17.07 7.24 -1.34
CA LYS A 90 18.14 6.25 -1.54
C LYS A 90 17.56 4.93 -2.06
N PRO A 91 18.35 4.09 -2.75
CA PRO A 91 17.91 2.75 -3.12
C PRO A 91 17.43 1.97 -1.89
N TYR A 92 16.29 1.31 -2.03
CA TYR A 92 15.70 0.47 -0.99
C TYR A 92 15.92 -1.01 -1.29
N ASP A 93 16.55 -1.74 -0.36
CA ASP A 93 16.76 -3.18 -0.47
C ASP A 93 15.49 -3.92 -0.01
N PHE A 94 14.64 -4.30 -0.98
CA PHE A 94 13.44 -5.05 -0.69
C PHE A 94 13.71 -6.49 -0.21
N GLY A 95 14.85 -7.08 -0.57
CA GLY A 95 15.22 -8.45 -0.17
C GLY A 95 15.58 -8.57 1.31
N ARG A 96 15.93 -7.45 1.95
CA ARG A 96 16.18 -7.35 3.40
C ARG A 96 15.15 -6.47 4.11
N SER A 97 14.00 -6.25 3.49
CA SER A 97 12.99 -5.34 4.02
C SER A 97 12.34 -5.89 5.30
N PRO A 98 12.33 -5.13 6.41
CA PRO A 98 11.56 -5.48 7.59
C PRO A 98 10.06 -5.13 7.44
N ILE A 99 9.66 -4.45 6.37
CA ILE A 99 8.30 -3.91 6.17
C ILE A 99 7.23 -5.01 6.29
N PRO A 100 7.32 -6.17 5.62
CA PRO A 100 6.27 -7.19 5.73
C PRO A 100 6.02 -7.64 7.18
N GLN A 101 7.10 -7.87 7.93
CA GLN A 101 7.02 -8.30 9.33
C GLN A 101 6.47 -7.18 10.23
N GLN A 102 6.93 -5.94 10.03
CA GLN A 102 6.46 -4.79 10.80
C GLN A 102 4.97 -4.51 10.54
N LEU A 103 4.51 -4.60 9.29
CA LEU A 103 3.10 -4.45 8.94
C LEU A 103 2.24 -5.53 9.60
N MET A 104 2.65 -6.80 9.53
CA MET A 104 1.93 -7.92 10.17
C MET A 104 1.79 -7.69 11.69
N GLN A 105 2.90 -7.37 12.37
CA GLN A 105 2.90 -7.13 13.82
C GLN A 105 1.98 -5.97 14.23
N ARG A 106 1.93 -4.90 13.44
CA ARG A 106 1.07 -3.73 13.72
C ARG A 106 -0.40 -4.00 13.40
N LEU A 107 -0.68 -4.72 12.33
CA LEU A 107 -2.04 -5.16 11.98
C LEU A 107 -2.64 -6.08 13.04
N GLU A 108 -1.85 -6.99 13.63
CA GLU A 108 -2.31 -7.83 14.74
C GLU A 108 -2.75 -7.02 15.94
N ARG A 109 -1.98 -6.00 16.35
CA ARG A 109 -2.34 -5.09 17.44
C ARG A 109 -3.59 -4.28 17.14
N LEU A 110 -3.77 -3.86 15.88
CA LEU A 110 -4.96 -3.14 15.46
C LEU A 110 -6.20 -4.06 15.55
N ARG A 111 -6.08 -5.32 15.12
CA ARG A 111 -7.17 -6.31 15.16
C ARG A 111 -7.57 -6.69 16.58
N SER A 112 -6.62 -6.76 17.52
CA SER A 112 -6.93 -7.11 18.91
C SER A 112 -7.65 -5.99 19.67
N ASN A 113 -7.52 -4.73 19.23
CA ASN A 113 -7.87 -3.55 20.03
C ASN A 113 -8.92 -2.61 19.40
N SER A 114 -9.49 -2.94 18.24
CA SER A 114 -10.24 -1.94 17.45
C SER A 114 -11.74 -2.20 17.35
N THR A 115 -12.51 -1.48 18.17
CA THR A 115 -13.96 -1.25 17.99
C THR A 115 -14.28 -0.54 16.66
N PHE A 116 -13.29 0.11 16.05
CA PHE A 116 -13.42 0.91 14.82
C PHE A 116 -12.95 0.19 13.55
N TRP A 117 -12.66 -1.12 13.62
CA TRP A 117 -12.18 -1.85 12.44
C TRP A 117 -13.32 -1.97 11.42
N GLN A 118 -13.18 -1.27 10.31
CA GLN A 118 -14.12 -1.25 9.21
C GLN A 118 -13.46 -1.82 7.95
N VAL A 119 -14.26 -2.49 7.12
CA VAL A 119 -13.78 -2.97 5.82
C VAL A 119 -13.57 -1.74 4.92
N PRO A 120 -12.35 -1.49 4.41
CA PRO A 120 -12.12 -0.35 3.54
C PRO A 120 -12.97 -0.47 2.26
N PRO A 121 -13.28 0.65 1.58
CA PRO A 121 -13.95 0.61 0.29
C PRO A 121 -13.28 -0.39 -0.65
N ILE A 122 -14.06 -1.13 -1.44
CA ILE A 122 -13.55 -2.27 -2.23
C ILE A 122 -12.36 -1.87 -3.14
N ASP A 123 -12.40 -0.67 -3.72
CA ASP A 123 -11.33 -0.16 -4.57
C ASP A 123 -10.04 0.11 -3.79
N VAL A 124 -10.15 0.61 -2.55
CA VAL A 124 -9.02 0.80 -1.63
C VAL A 124 -8.44 -0.56 -1.23
N ALA A 125 -9.30 -1.54 -0.95
CA ALA A 125 -8.88 -2.91 -0.63
C ALA A 125 -8.08 -3.57 -1.77
N TYR A 126 -8.47 -3.35 -3.03
CA TYR A 126 -7.70 -3.84 -4.18
C TYR A 126 -6.31 -3.20 -4.28
N ILE A 127 -6.18 -1.92 -3.96
CA ILE A 127 -4.90 -1.22 -3.93
C ILE A 127 -4.03 -1.77 -2.80
N HIS A 128 -4.58 -1.95 -1.59
CA HIS A 128 -3.88 -2.58 -0.45
C HIS A 128 -3.38 -3.97 -0.79
N ARG A 129 -4.23 -4.81 -1.39
CA ARG A 129 -3.85 -6.17 -1.80
C ARG A 129 -2.69 -6.15 -2.78
N LYS A 130 -2.68 -5.21 -3.73
CA LYS A 130 -1.58 -5.07 -4.68
C LYS A 130 -0.27 -4.66 -4.00
N ILE A 131 -0.31 -3.70 -3.08
CA ILE A 131 0.85 -3.27 -2.30
C ILE A 131 1.38 -4.42 -1.43
N GLY A 132 0.48 -5.17 -0.78
CA GLY A 132 0.84 -6.30 0.06
C GLY A 132 1.59 -7.38 -0.72
N VAL A 133 1.12 -7.75 -1.92
CA VAL A 133 1.82 -8.77 -2.72
C VAL A 133 3.12 -8.24 -3.33
N PHE A 134 3.20 -6.95 -3.67
CA PHE A 134 4.46 -6.33 -4.04
C PHE A 134 5.51 -6.50 -2.93
N TYR A 135 5.15 -6.26 -1.67
CA TYR A 135 6.08 -6.47 -0.55
C TYR A 135 6.42 -7.94 -0.31
N ALA A 136 5.43 -8.84 -0.34
CA ALA A 136 5.66 -10.26 -0.11
C ALA A 136 6.61 -10.87 -1.15
N SER A 137 6.42 -10.53 -2.42
CA SER A 137 7.18 -11.09 -3.54
C SER A 137 8.62 -10.63 -3.62
N ASN A 138 8.91 -9.41 -3.17
CA ASN A 138 10.28 -8.90 -3.16
C ASN A 138 11.04 -9.31 -1.89
N ALA A 139 10.36 -9.84 -0.87
CA ALA A 139 10.99 -10.42 0.32
C ALA A 139 11.46 -11.88 0.10
N THR A 140 10.95 -12.59 -0.92
CA THR A 140 11.19 -14.04 -1.10
C THR A 140 12.29 -14.39 -2.10
N LYS A 141 12.89 -13.42 -2.80
CA LYS A 141 13.96 -13.72 -3.77
C LYS A 141 15.30 -13.92 -3.04
N ARG A 142 15.59 -15.18 -2.71
CA ARG A 142 16.94 -15.71 -2.50
C ARG A 142 17.21 -16.77 -3.56
#